data_AF-A0A7K4FCG9-F1
#
_entry.id   AF-A0A7K4FCG9-F1
#
_cell.length_a   1.000
_cell.length_b   1.000
_cell.length_c   1.000
_cell.angle_alpha   90.00
_cell.angle_beta   90.00
_cell.angle_gamma   90.00
#
_symmetry.space_group_name_H-M   'P 1'
#
loop_
_entity.id
_entity.type
_entity.pdbx_description
1 polymer ?
#
loop_
_entity_poly.entity_id
_entity_poly.type
_entity_poly.pdbx_seq_one_letter_code
_entity_poly.pdbx_strand_id
1 'polypeptide(L)'
;MSFEKLIRIPNDRIAVLIGKAGSVKTKIETTCNVSLDIDGETGEVFIKTQGDVEKIQPFKAMEIVTAIGRGFSPENALTLLQGENALHVIDLREFAGKSNANVERIKGRIIGEGGRARRNMENLSGTHISVYGKTVSIIGDSSKLRLAVDAISSISSGSMHGAVYTKLEAANRRDKQEKMKLWEDQDVFD
;
A
#
# COMPACT_ATOMS: atom_id res chain seq x y z
N MET A 1 6.97 -16.74 22.38
CA MET A 1 5.71 -15.96 22.42
C MET A 1 4.86 -16.41 21.26
N SER A 2 3.59 -16.76 21.48
CA SER A 2 2.63 -16.99 20.41
C SER A 2 2.03 -15.64 19.99
N PHE A 3 1.98 -15.37 18.68
CA PHE A 3 1.28 -14.22 18.15
C PHE A 3 0.05 -14.71 17.39
N GLU A 4 -1.09 -14.12 17.73
CA GLU A 4 -2.37 -14.37 17.07
C GLU A 4 -3.06 -13.03 16.82
N LYS A 5 -3.62 -12.88 15.62
CA LYS A 5 -4.35 -11.67 15.24
C LYS A 5 -5.53 -12.00 14.35
N LEU A 6 -6.68 -11.44 14.70
CA LEU A 6 -7.86 -11.41 13.86
C LEU A 6 -7.89 -10.09 13.05
N ILE A 7 -8.06 -10.22 11.73
CA ILE A 7 -8.30 -9.10 10.80
C ILE A 7 -9.58 -9.41 10.03
N ARG A 8 -10.36 -8.38 9.72
CA ARG A 8 -11.53 -8.52 8.84
C ARG A 8 -11.28 -7.87 7.49
N ILE A 9 -11.57 -8.59 6.43
CA ILE A 9 -11.54 -8.09 5.04
C ILE A 9 -12.95 -8.06 4.45
N PRO A 10 -13.20 -7.24 3.42
CA PRO A 10 -14.47 -7.26 2.68
C PRO A 10 -14.72 -8.61 2.00
N ASN A 11 -15.98 -9.04 1.94
CA ASN A 11 -16.36 -10.36 1.43
C ASN A 11 -15.95 -10.58 -0.04
N ASP A 12 -16.03 -9.54 -0.87
CA ASP A 12 -15.59 -9.57 -2.28
C ASP A 12 -14.06 -9.72 -2.44
N ARG A 13 -13.30 -9.58 -1.35
CA ARG A 13 -11.84 -9.70 -1.34
C ARG A 13 -11.35 -11.06 -0.81
N ILE A 14 -12.24 -11.87 -0.22
CA ILE A 14 -11.90 -13.20 0.30
C ILE A 14 -11.31 -14.08 -0.79
N ALA A 15 -11.98 -14.18 -1.95
CA ALA A 15 -11.52 -15.00 -3.06
C ALA A 15 -10.13 -14.57 -3.59
N VAL A 16 -9.83 -13.27 -3.54
CA VAL A 16 -8.52 -12.72 -3.95
C VAL A 16 -7.44 -13.09 -2.94
N LEU A 17 -7.74 -13.05 -1.64
CA LEU A 17 -6.82 -13.47 -0.58
C LEU A 17 -6.53 -14.98 -0.64
N ILE A 18 -7.53 -15.80 -0.92
CA ILE A 18 -7.36 -17.25 -1.08
C ILE A 18 -6.55 -17.53 -2.35
N GLY A 19 -6.93 -16.91 -3.48
CA GLY A 19 -6.36 -17.17 -4.79
C GLY A 19 -6.82 -18.50 -5.39
N LYS A 20 -6.48 -18.73 -6.66
CA LYS A 20 -6.86 -19.97 -7.36
C LYS A 20 -6.24 -21.18 -6.64
N ALA A 21 -7.07 -22.12 -6.21
CA ALA A 21 -6.64 -23.29 -5.44
C ALA A 21 -5.81 -22.96 -4.18
N GLY A 22 -6.05 -21.80 -3.56
CA GLY A 22 -5.32 -21.39 -2.35
C GLY A 22 -3.93 -20.79 -2.61
N SER A 23 -3.57 -20.53 -3.87
CA SER A 23 -2.20 -20.13 -4.25
C SER A 23 -1.67 -18.90 -3.50
N VAL A 24 -2.53 -17.90 -3.27
CA VAL A 24 -2.14 -16.65 -2.61
C VAL A 24 -2.00 -16.88 -1.11
N LYS A 25 -2.97 -17.55 -0.49
CA LYS A 25 -2.91 -17.98 0.92
C LYS A 25 -1.60 -18.73 1.20
N THR A 26 -1.34 -19.80 0.45
CA THR A 26 -0.14 -20.64 0.64
C THR A 26 1.15 -19.83 0.46
N LYS A 27 1.18 -18.88 -0.48
CA LYS A 27 2.35 -18.03 -0.69
C LYS A 27 2.62 -17.13 0.51
N ILE A 28 1.58 -16.53 1.10
CA ILE A 28 1.70 -15.69 2.29
C ILE A 28 2.15 -16.53 3.49
N GLU A 29 1.49 -17.67 3.72
CA GLU A 29 1.83 -18.60 4.81
C GLU A 29 3.29 -19.04 4.75
N THR A 30 3.75 -19.47 3.57
CA THR A 30 5.13 -19.95 3.35
C THR A 30 6.15 -18.83 3.51
N THR A 31 5.88 -17.65 2.93
CA THR A 31 6.89 -16.57 2.91
C THR A 31 7.01 -15.89 4.27
N CYS A 32 5.91 -15.78 5.01
CA CYS A 32 5.89 -15.13 6.33
C CYS A 32 6.03 -16.12 7.51
N ASN A 33 6.08 -17.43 7.26
CA ASN A 33 6.04 -18.50 8.27
C ASN A 33 4.85 -18.34 9.25
N VAL A 34 3.65 -18.18 8.69
CA VAL A 34 2.40 -18.07 9.46
C VAL A 34 1.36 -19.05 8.92
N SER A 35 0.30 -19.27 9.68
CA SER A 35 -0.93 -19.91 9.19
C SER A 35 -2.05 -18.88 9.09
N LEU A 36 -2.86 -18.98 8.04
CA LEU A 36 -4.04 -18.17 7.79
C LEU A 36 -5.28 -19.05 7.85
N ASP A 37 -6.16 -18.79 8.80
CA ASP A 37 -7.50 -19.36 8.83
C ASP A 37 -8.50 -18.29 8.36
N ILE A 38 -9.21 -18.58 7.27
CA ILE A 38 -10.02 -17.60 6.53
C ILE A 38 -11.46 -18.10 6.52
N ASP A 39 -12.35 -17.35 7.16
CA ASP A 39 -13.79 -17.57 7.10
C ASP A 39 -14.34 -17.01 5.78
N GLY A 40 -14.87 -17.93 4.95
CA GLY A 40 -15.41 -17.64 3.63
C GLY A 40 -16.71 -16.82 3.63
N GLU A 41 -17.41 -16.74 4.76
CA GLU A 41 -18.70 -16.05 4.89
C GLU A 41 -18.54 -14.67 5.54
N THR A 42 -17.72 -14.59 6.59
CA THR A 42 -17.60 -13.37 7.42
C THR A 42 -16.47 -12.44 6.98
N GLY A 43 -15.49 -12.98 6.24
CA GLY A 43 -14.26 -12.29 5.87
C GLY A 43 -13.25 -12.15 7.03
N GLU A 44 -13.45 -12.92 8.10
CA GLU A 44 -12.53 -13.01 9.22
C GLU A 44 -11.28 -13.82 8.83
N VAL A 45 -10.11 -13.26 9.13
CA VAL A 45 -8.81 -13.86 8.85
C VAL A 45 -8.03 -13.92 10.15
N PHE A 46 -7.83 -15.13 10.67
CA PHE A 46 -6.99 -15.40 11.82
C PHE A 46 -5.57 -15.72 11.34
N ILE A 47 -4.62 -14.89 11.78
CA ILE A 47 -3.19 -15.05 11.50
C ILE A 47 -2.52 -15.59 12.76
N LYS A 48 -1.90 -16.76 12.66
CA LYS A 48 -1.19 -17.40 13.78
C LYS A 48 0.26 -17.68 13.39
N THR A 49 1.20 -17.38 14.28
CA THR A 49 2.61 -17.74 14.07
C THR A 49 2.81 -19.25 14.05
N GLN A 50 3.69 -19.72 13.17
CA GLN A 50 4.05 -21.13 13.07
C GLN A 50 5.57 -21.29 13.13
N GLY A 51 6.05 -22.21 13.97
CA GLY A 51 7.46 -22.62 13.98
C GLY A 51 8.42 -21.65 14.66
N ASP A 52 9.59 -21.48 14.04
CA ASP A 52 10.78 -20.83 14.60
C ASP A 52 10.64 -19.30 14.67
N VAL A 53 10.83 -18.75 15.87
CA VAL A 53 10.65 -17.34 16.20
C VAL A 53 11.57 -16.43 15.38
N GLU A 54 12.70 -16.93 14.89
CA GLU A 54 13.65 -16.13 14.10
C GLU A 54 13.19 -15.85 12.67
N LYS A 55 12.24 -16.64 12.13
CA LYS A 55 11.82 -16.56 10.72
C LYS A 55 10.40 -16.07 10.52
N ILE A 56 9.63 -15.91 11.60
CA ILE A 56 8.24 -15.46 11.53
C ILE A 56 8.16 -13.96 11.18
N GLN A 57 7.29 -13.63 10.24
CA GLN A 57 7.01 -12.24 9.85
C GLN A 57 5.51 -11.93 9.97
N PRO A 58 4.92 -12.05 11.18
CA PRO A 58 3.48 -11.91 11.37
C PRO A 58 2.97 -10.51 10.97
N PHE A 59 3.75 -9.47 11.23
CA PHE A 59 3.39 -8.10 10.85
C PHE A 59 3.32 -7.92 9.33
N LYS A 60 4.25 -8.52 8.57
CA LYS A 60 4.20 -8.49 7.10
C LYS A 60 2.99 -9.25 6.57
N ALA A 61 2.67 -10.41 7.15
CA ALA A 61 1.44 -11.13 6.80
C ALA A 61 0.18 -10.28 7.05
N MET A 62 0.11 -9.57 8.20
CA MET A 62 -0.99 -8.65 8.49
C MET A 62 -1.10 -7.52 7.47
N GLU A 63 0.03 -6.89 7.11
CA GLU A 63 0.05 -5.83 6.11
C GLU A 63 -0.42 -6.35 4.74
N ILE A 64 0.04 -7.53 4.30
CA ILE A 64 -0.37 -8.13 3.02
C ILE A 64 -1.86 -8.46 3.01
N VAL A 65 -2.38 -9.10 4.06
CA VAL A 65 -3.83 -9.41 4.20
C VAL A 65 -4.64 -8.11 4.15
N THR A 66 -4.19 -7.09 4.88
CA THR A 66 -4.84 -5.77 4.89
C THR A 66 -4.79 -5.13 3.50
N ALA A 67 -3.64 -5.14 2.82
CA ALA A 67 -3.48 -4.57 1.49
C ALA A 67 -4.43 -5.23 0.48
N ILE A 68 -4.53 -6.56 0.46
CA ILE A 68 -5.46 -7.30 -0.41
C ILE A 68 -6.91 -6.93 -0.07
N GLY A 69 -7.25 -6.86 1.23
CA GLY A 69 -8.56 -6.42 1.70
C GLY A 69 -8.89 -4.97 1.33
N ARG A 70 -7.88 -4.13 1.10
CA ARG A 70 -8.02 -2.74 0.62
C ARG A 70 -7.82 -2.59 -0.88
N GLY A 71 -8.02 -3.67 -1.64
CA GLY A 71 -8.14 -3.63 -3.09
C GLY A 71 -6.84 -3.83 -3.88
N PHE A 72 -5.69 -4.03 -3.22
CA PHE A 72 -4.48 -4.40 -3.95
C PHE A 72 -4.59 -5.80 -4.55
N SER A 73 -3.98 -6.00 -5.72
CA SER A 73 -3.77 -7.34 -6.25
C SER A 73 -2.74 -8.10 -5.39
N PRO A 74 -2.74 -9.43 -5.39
CA PRO A 74 -1.74 -10.22 -4.67
C PRO A 74 -0.30 -9.84 -5.04
N GLU A 75 -0.05 -9.56 -6.32
CA GLU A 75 1.29 -9.20 -6.82
C GLU A 75 1.77 -7.89 -6.20
N ASN A 76 0.93 -6.84 -6.21
CA ASN A 76 1.28 -5.56 -5.61
C ASN A 76 1.37 -5.66 -4.08
N ALA A 77 0.52 -6.46 -3.43
CA ALA A 77 0.57 -6.64 -1.97
C ALA A 77 1.85 -7.35 -1.52
N LEU A 78 2.32 -8.34 -2.29
CA LEU A 78 3.55 -9.09 -1.97
C LEU A 78 4.82 -8.24 -2.09
N THR A 79 4.78 -7.06 -2.72
CA THR A 79 5.91 -6.12 -2.71
C THR A 79 6.25 -5.61 -1.30
N LEU A 80 5.34 -5.74 -0.32
CA LEU A 80 5.61 -5.46 1.09
C LEU A 80 6.74 -6.32 1.70
N LEU A 81 7.06 -7.45 1.07
CA LEU A 81 8.16 -8.34 1.46
C LEU A 81 9.52 -7.87 0.92
N GLN A 82 9.55 -6.85 0.06
CA GLN A 82 10.76 -6.36 -0.58
C GLN A 82 11.27 -5.12 0.16
N GLY A 83 12.54 -5.16 0.58
CA GLY A 83 13.21 -4.05 1.27
C GLY A 83 12.40 -3.52 2.44
N GLU A 84 12.36 -2.20 2.57
CA GLU A 84 11.68 -1.47 3.65
C GLU A 84 10.29 -0.96 3.22
N ASN A 85 9.62 -1.69 2.33
CA ASN A 85 8.27 -1.33 1.90
C ASN A 85 7.27 -1.43 3.06
N ALA A 86 6.39 -0.44 3.17
CA ALA A 86 5.35 -0.39 4.19
C ALA A 86 3.99 -0.06 3.56
N LEU A 87 2.91 -0.44 4.25
CA LEU A 87 1.54 -0.11 3.86
C LEU A 87 1.07 1.14 4.62
N HIS A 88 0.54 2.12 3.90
CA HIS A 88 -0.22 3.22 4.48
C HIS A 88 -1.67 3.20 4.00
N VAL A 89 -2.63 3.43 4.89
CA VAL A 89 -4.07 3.43 4.56
C VAL A 89 -4.69 4.74 5.03
N ILE A 90 -5.23 5.51 4.08
CA ILE A 90 -5.88 6.79 4.28
C ILE A 90 -7.39 6.58 4.25
N ASP A 91 -8.11 7.05 5.27
CA ASP A 91 -9.57 7.08 5.28
C ASP A 91 -10.07 8.37 4.62
N LEU A 92 -10.74 8.25 3.49
CA LEU A 92 -11.24 9.40 2.73
C LEU A 92 -12.32 10.19 3.50
N ARG A 93 -12.92 9.60 4.53
CA ARG A 93 -13.88 10.29 5.41
C ARG A 93 -13.22 11.42 6.21
N GLU A 94 -11.91 11.36 6.43
CA GLU A 94 -11.15 12.45 7.07
C GLU A 94 -11.20 13.75 6.24
N PHE A 95 -11.37 13.63 4.92
CA PHE A 95 -11.46 14.77 4.00
C PHE A 95 -12.90 15.08 3.58
N ALA A 96 -13.72 14.04 3.40
CA ALA A 96 -15.09 14.17 2.92
C ALA A 96 -16.13 14.43 4.03
N GLY A 97 -15.74 14.24 5.30
CA GLY A 97 -16.66 14.17 6.42
C GLY A 97 -17.63 12.98 6.28
N LYS A 98 -18.91 13.22 6.57
CA LYS A 98 -19.96 12.18 6.52
C LYS A 98 -20.58 11.99 5.12
N SER A 99 -20.20 12.80 4.12
CA SER A 99 -20.84 12.80 2.80
C SER A 99 -20.26 11.72 1.88
N ASN A 100 -21.06 10.72 1.53
CA ASN A 100 -20.68 9.70 0.55
C ASN A 100 -20.43 10.32 -0.85
N ALA A 101 -21.20 11.34 -1.24
CA ALA A 101 -21.00 12.04 -2.51
C ALA A 101 -19.63 12.73 -2.57
N ASN A 102 -19.17 13.30 -1.45
CA ASN A 102 -17.82 13.88 -1.36
C ASN A 102 -16.74 12.81 -1.43
N VAL A 103 -16.93 11.65 -0.79
CA VAL A 103 -16.00 10.51 -0.91
C VAL A 103 -15.86 10.08 -2.37
N GLU A 104 -16.97 9.90 -3.09
CA GLU A 104 -16.93 9.52 -4.51
C GLU A 104 -16.28 10.60 -5.40
N ARG A 105 -16.52 11.89 -5.10
CA ARG A 105 -15.83 12.99 -5.79
C ARG A 105 -14.32 12.97 -5.55
N ILE A 106 -13.88 12.72 -4.32
CA ILE A 106 -12.45 12.63 -3.99
C ILE A 106 -11.82 11.42 -4.68
N LYS A 107 -12.48 10.24 -4.64
CA LYS A 107 -12.05 9.06 -5.39
C LYS A 107 -11.91 9.36 -6.88
N GLY A 108 -12.90 10.01 -7.47
CA GLY A 108 -12.88 10.41 -8.89
C GLY A 108 -11.67 11.27 -9.24
N ARG A 109 -11.27 12.21 -8.36
CA ARG A 109 -10.06 13.00 -8.54
C ARG A 109 -8.79 12.14 -8.44
N ILE A 110 -8.67 11.33 -7.39
CA ILE A 110 -7.49 10.49 -7.16
C ILE A 110 -7.28 9.51 -8.32
N ILE A 111 -8.35 8.88 -8.79
CA ILE A 111 -8.32 7.95 -9.93
C ILE A 111 -8.01 8.74 -11.21
N GLY A 112 -8.74 9.84 -11.44
CA GLY A 112 -8.70 10.60 -12.67
C GLY A 112 -9.31 9.84 -13.85
N GLU A 113 -9.38 10.49 -15.00
CA GLU A 113 -9.93 9.90 -16.22
C GLU A 113 -9.18 8.61 -16.61
N GLY A 114 -9.89 7.48 -16.68
CA GLY A 114 -9.31 6.17 -16.99
C GLY A 114 -8.16 5.76 -16.05
N GLY A 115 -8.15 6.23 -14.81
CA GLY A 115 -7.08 5.94 -13.86
C GLY A 115 -5.77 6.68 -14.13
N ARG A 116 -5.77 7.71 -14.99
CA ARG A 116 -4.55 8.43 -15.40
C ARG A 116 -3.90 9.18 -14.24
N ALA A 117 -4.69 9.81 -13.37
CA ALA A 117 -4.14 10.57 -12.25
C ALA A 117 -3.44 9.66 -11.24
N ARG A 118 -4.07 8.53 -10.89
CA ARG A 118 -3.48 7.49 -10.04
C ARG A 118 -2.16 6.99 -10.61
N ARG A 119 -2.14 6.57 -11.88
CA ARG A 119 -0.94 6.06 -12.56
C ARG A 119 0.19 7.09 -12.60
N ASN A 120 -0.13 8.35 -12.86
CA ASN A 120 0.87 9.41 -12.82
C ASN A 120 1.46 9.59 -11.42
N MET A 121 0.64 9.55 -10.37
CA MET A 121 1.14 9.61 -8.99
C MET A 121 1.96 8.38 -8.61
N GLU A 122 1.55 7.17 -9.02
CA GLU A 122 2.34 5.93 -8.86
C GLU A 122 3.71 6.06 -9.53
N ASN A 123 3.76 6.48 -10.79
CA ASN A 123 5.00 6.63 -11.55
C ASN A 123 5.93 7.70 -10.96
N LEU A 124 5.37 8.85 -10.56
CA LEU A 124 6.15 9.94 -9.99
C LEU A 124 6.61 9.66 -8.57
N SER A 125 5.85 8.90 -7.78
CA SER A 125 6.27 8.57 -6.41
C SER A 125 7.07 7.27 -6.33
N GLY A 126 7.01 6.39 -7.33
CA GLY A 126 7.58 5.04 -7.24
C GLY A 126 6.82 4.15 -6.25
N THR A 127 5.51 4.35 -6.10
CA THR A 127 4.64 3.60 -5.17
C THR A 127 3.52 2.89 -5.90
N HIS A 128 2.87 1.94 -5.24
CA HIS A 128 1.61 1.35 -5.68
C HIS A 128 0.44 1.98 -4.92
N ILE A 129 -0.64 2.33 -5.63
CA ILE A 129 -1.81 2.99 -5.06
C ILE A 129 -3.08 2.20 -5.39
N SER A 130 -3.83 1.83 -4.36
CA SER A 130 -5.16 1.22 -4.45
C SER A 130 -6.23 2.18 -3.93
N VAL A 131 -7.32 2.35 -4.67
CA VAL A 131 -8.50 3.12 -4.25
C VAL A 131 -9.66 2.16 -4.11
N TYR A 132 -10.11 1.88 -2.88
CA TYR A 132 -11.11 0.86 -2.62
C TYR A 132 -12.03 1.25 -1.46
N GLY A 133 -13.34 1.09 -1.67
CA GLY A 133 -14.35 1.49 -0.68
C GLY A 133 -14.22 2.98 -0.31
N LYS A 134 -13.95 3.24 0.98
CA LYS A 134 -13.75 4.58 1.54
C LYS A 134 -12.27 4.88 1.85
N THR A 135 -11.36 4.06 1.34
CA THR A 135 -9.93 4.13 1.68
C THR A 135 -9.07 4.26 0.44
N VAL A 136 -7.92 4.89 0.60
CA VAL A 136 -6.81 4.83 -0.35
C VAL A 136 -5.63 4.22 0.34
N SER A 137 -5.07 3.17 -0.24
CA SER A 137 -3.94 2.44 0.32
C SER A 137 -2.73 2.59 -0.59
N ILE A 138 -1.55 2.73 0.01
CA ILE A 138 -0.30 3.02 -0.67
C ILE A 138 0.78 2.06 -0.16
N ILE A 139 1.55 1.45 -1.06
CA ILE A 139 2.70 0.61 -0.74
C ILE A 139 3.94 1.21 -1.39
N GLY A 140 5.01 1.36 -0.61
CA GLY A 140 6.32 1.78 -1.09
C GLY A 140 7.31 1.93 0.06
N ASP A 141 8.56 2.25 -0.26
CA ASP A 141 9.59 2.53 0.74
C ASP A 141 9.25 3.79 1.56
N SER A 142 9.83 3.94 2.74
CA SER A 142 9.49 5.01 3.69
C SER A 142 9.54 6.42 3.09
N SER A 143 10.53 6.72 2.23
CA SER A 143 10.71 8.03 1.62
C SER A 143 9.65 8.29 0.55
N LYS A 144 9.43 7.31 -0.33
CA LYS A 144 8.47 7.39 -1.45
C LYS A 144 7.03 7.32 -0.97
N LEU A 145 6.76 6.52 0.05
CA LEU A 145 5.46 6.40 0.71
C LEU A 145 5.00 7.75 1.25
N ARG A 146 5.88 8.50 1.92
CA ARG A 146 5.57 9.84 2.44
C ARG A 146 5.15 10.80 1.32
N LEU A 147 5.90 10.83 0.21
CA LEU A 147 5.58 11.68 -0.94
C LEU A 147 4.21 11.35 -1.54
N ALA A 148 3.90 10.06 -1.67
CA ALA A 148 2.61 9.60 -2.18
C ALA A 148 1.45 9.95 -1.21
N VAL A 149 1.64 9.78 0.09
CA VAL A 149 0.65 10.18 1.12
C VAL A 149 0.36 11.67 1.06
N ASP A 150 1.39 12.52 0.95
CA ASP A 150 1.23 13.97 0.84
C ASP A 150 0.49 14.37 -0.45
N ALA A 151 0.79 13.70 -1.56
CA ALA A 151 0.11 13.90 -2.83
C ALA A 151 -1.39 13.53 -2.76
N ILE A 152 -1.71 12.35 -2.23
CA ILE A 152 -3.09 11.89 -2.07
C ILE A 152 -3.86 12.81 -1.12
N SER A 153 -3.26 13.20 0.00
CA SER A 153 -3.87 14.13 0.95
C SER A 153 -4.13 15.50 0.30
N SER A 154 -3.18 16.00 -0.49
CA SER A 154 -3.32 17.27 -1.22
C SER A 154 -4.48 17.24 -2.23
N ILE A 155 -4.61 16.16 -3.02
CA ILE A 155 -5.73 15.97 -3.96
C ILE A 155 -7.05 15.87 -3.22
N SER A 156 -7.07 15.12 -2.11
CA SER A 156 -8.27 14.91 -1.28
C SER A 156 -8.76 16.21 -0.66
N SER A 157 -7.84 17.09 -0.23
CA SER A 157 -8.12 18.44 0.27
C SER A 157 -8.44 19.46 -0.82
N GLY A 158 -8.39 19.07 -2.10
CA GLY A 158 -8.88 19.90 -3.19
C GLY A 158 -7.81 20.53 -4.08
N SER A 159 -6.52 20.22 -3.89
CA SER A 159 -5.43 20.75 -4.71
C SER A 159 -5.51 20.31 -6.17
N MET A 160 -5.06 21.17 -7.08
CA MET A 160 -4.99 20.86 -8.51
C MET A 160 -3.98 19.75 -8.80
N HIS A 161 -4.29 18.86 -9.74
CA HIS A 161 -3.39 17.78 -10.17
C HIS A 161 -2.03 18.30 -10.62
N GLY A 162 -1.98 19.37 -11.43
CA GLY A 162 -0.74 19.97 -11.90
C GLY A 162 0.19 20.39 -10.75
N ALA A 163 -0.36 21.05 -9.72
CA ALA A 163 0.42 21.47 -8.56
C ALA A 163 0.98 20.28 -7.76
N VAL A 164 0.21 19.18 -7.65
CA VAL A 164 0.67 17.95 -7.00
C VAL A 164 1.77 17.27 -7.81
N TYR A 165 1.64 17.22 -9.14
CA TYR A 165 2.67 16.64 -10.02
C TYR A 165 3.97 17.43 -9.96
N THR A 166 3.92 18.76 -10.02
CA THR A 166 5.10 19.61 -9.89
C THR A 166 5.84 19.38 -8.56
N LYS A 167 5.11 19.17 -7.46
CA LYS A 167 5.71 18.84 -6.16
C LYS A 167 6.42 17.49 -6.17
N LEU A 168 5.79 16.45 -6.73
CA LEU A 168 6.40 15.12 -6.85
C LEU A 168 7.64 15.14 -7.75
N GLU A 169 7.57 15.83 -8.89
CA GLU A 169 8.71 16.01 -9.80
C GLU A 169 9.87 16.76 -9.13
N ALA A 170 9.56 17.82 -8.37
CA ALA A 170 10.56 18.57 -7.63
C ALA A 170 11.23 17.71 -6.56
N ALA A 171 10.49 16.85 -5.86
CA ALA A 171 11.04 15.90 -4.90
C ALA A 171 11.98 14.89 -5.59
N ASN A 172 11.56 14.27 -6.69
CA ASN A 172 12.41 13.36 -7.45
C ASN A 172 13.69 14.01 -7.98
N ARG A 173 13.62 15.28 -8.40
CA ARG A 173 14.81 16.02 -8.82
C ARG A 173 15.79 16.21 -7.68
N ARG A 174 15.31 16.50 -6.46
CA ARG A 174 16.16 16.60 -5.26
C ARG A 174 16.81 15.25 -4.93
N ASP A 175 16.02 14.18 -4.88
CA ASP A 175 16.54 12.83 -4.61
C ASP A 175 17.64 12.44 -5.60
N LYS A 176 17.48 12.79 -6.88
CA LYS A 176 18.50 12.52 -7.91
C LYS A 176 19.77 13.35 -7.69
N GLN A 177 19.63 14.62 -7.33
CA GLN A 177 20.76 15.50 -7.03
C GLN A 177 21.54 15.03 -5.80
N GLU A 178 20.85 14.60 -4.74
CA GLU A 178 21.48 14.09 -3.53
C GLU A 178 22.26 12.80 -3.80
N LYS A 179 21.70 11.88 -4.61
CA LYS A 179 22.42 10.67 -5.03
C LYS A 179 23.64 10.97 -5.89
N MET A 180 23.58 11.97 -6.77
CA MET A 180 24.72 12.40 -7.58
C MET A 180 25.85 12.96 -6.70
N LYS A 181 25.52 13.82 -5.73
CA LYS A 181 26.51 14.34 -4.77
C LYS A 181 27.21 13.23 -3.98
N LEU A 182 26.44 12.26 -3.48
CA LEU A 182 27.01 11.11 -2.76
C LEU A 182 28.02 10.32 -3.62
N TRP A 183 27.77 10.24 -4.93
CA TRP A 183 28.68 9.54 -5.85
C TRP A 183 29.93 10.37 -6.14
N GLU A 184 29.79 11.67 -6.37
CA GLU A 184 30.92 12.59 -6.55
C GLU A 184 31.83 12.66 -5.31
N ASP A 185 31.25 12.61 -4.10
CA ASP A 185 32.01 12.63 -2.84
C ASP A 185 32.74 11.30 -2.55
N GLN A 186 32.32 10.18 -3.15
CA GLN A 186 33.00 8.89 -3.03
C GLN A 186 34.30 8.83 -3.84
N ASP A 187 34.36 9.53 -4.97
CA ASP A 187 35.52 9.56 -5.87
C ASP A 187 36.65 10.51 -5.37
N VAL A 188 36.49 11.16 -4.21
CA VAL A 188 37.48 12.09 -3.62
C VAL A 188 38.46 11.39 -2.66
N PHE A 189 38.28 10.09 -2.41
CA PHE A 189 39.11 9.30 -1.49
C PHE A 189 39.99 8.23 -2.17
N ASP A 190 40.36 8.43 -3.44
CA ASP A 190 41.38 7.65 -4.15
C ASP A 190 42.69 8.44 -4.33
#